data_AF-A0A9R1MD09-F1
#
_entry.id   AF-A0A9R1MD09-F1
#
_cell.length_a   1.000
_cell.length_b   1.000
_cell.length_c   1.000
_cell.angle_alpha   90.00
_cell.angle_beta   90.00
_cell.angle_gamma   90.00
#
_symmetry.space_group_name_H-M   'P 1'
#
loop_
_entity.id
_entity.type
_entity.pdbx_description
1 polymer ?
#
loop_
_entity_poly.entity_id
_entity_poly.type
_entity_poly.pdbx_seq_one_letter_code
_entity_poly.pdbx_strand_id
1 'polypeptide(L)'
;MLCLSSSLLPRPSAAADRPPPGIIAGGGGGGGKRLSVVPSVPFLLRWLWPRKAKSKSFVSVTARGNKIAATTGYGSDHLPIYDLDLKLAEFKDHFDYTMNRYLEQKHLIEKHEGSLEEFSKGYLKFGINTEHGASVYREWAPAAEEAQLVGDFNNWNGSGHKMAKDNFGVWSIRISHVNGKPAIPHNSKVKFRFRHHGVWVERIPAWIRYATVTASESGAPYDGLHWDPPSSERYVFNHPRPPKPDVPRIYEAHVGVSGGKLEAGTYREFADNVLPCLRATNYNTVQLMGIMEHSDSASFGYHVTNFFAVSSRSGTPEDLKYLIDKAHSLGLRVLMDVVHSHASNNVIDGLNGYDVGQSAHESYFYTGDKGYNKMWNGRMFNYANWEVLRFLLSNLRYWMDEFMFDGFRFVGVTSMLYNHNGINMSFNGNYKDYIGLDTNVDAFVYMMLANHLMHKLFPEAIVVAVDVSGMPVLCWPVDEGGLGFDYRQAMTIPDRWIDYLENKGDQQWSMSSVISQTLTNRRYPEKFIAYAERQNHSIIGSKTMAFLLMEWETYSGMSAMDPDSPTIDRAIALQKMIHFITMAFGGDSYLKFMGNEYMNAFDQAVDTPSDKCSFLSSSNQTASHMNEEEKD
;
A
#
# COMPACT_ATOMS: atom_id res chain seq x y z
N MET A 1 -9.67 -15.38 4.95
CA MET A 1 -10.69 -15.43 6.03
C MET A 1 -11.68 -14.30 5.77
N LEU A 2 -12.96 -14.63 5.52
CA LEU A 2 -13.98 -13.75 4.93
C LEU A 2 -14.99 -13.23 5.97
N CYS A 3 -15.39 -11.97 5.72
CA CYS A 3 -16.70 -11.31 5.86
C CYS A 3 -17.44 -11.21 7.20
N LEU A 4 -17.85 -9.95 7.44
CA LEU A 4 -19.03 -9.58 8.18
C LEU A 4 -20.28 -10.17 7.51
N SER A 5 -21.12 -10.78 8.33
CA SER A 5 -22.37 -11.41 7.96
C SER A 5 -23.51 -10.39 7.87
N SER A 6 -24.16 -10.32 6.71
CA SER A 6 -25.55 -9.89 6.61
C SER A 6 -26.46 -11.09 6.85
N SER A 7 -27.15 -11.08 7.99
CA SER A 7 -28.44 -11.73 8.31
C SER A 7 -28.83 -13.01 7.55
N LEU A 8 -28.81 -14.12 8.28
CA LEU A 8 -29.50 -15.39 7.99
C LEU A 8 -31.02 -15.18 7.86
N LEU A 9 -31.60 -15.53 6.70
CA LEU A 9 -32.98 -16.03 6.57
C LEU A 9 -33.02 -17.16 5.52
N PRO A 10 -33.96 -18.12 5.64
CA PRO A 10 -33.74 -19.52 5.22
C PRO A 10 -34.03 -19.79 3.74
N ARG A 11 -33.24 -20.71 3.17
CA ARG A 11 -33.43 -21.31 1.83
C ARG A 11 -34.79 -22.03 1.75
N PRO A 12 -35.59 -21.82 0.69
CA PRO A 12 -36.60 -22.77 0.27
C PRO A 12 -35.95 -23.91 -0.54
N SER A 13 -36.43 -25.12 -0.26
CA SER A 13 -36.08 -26.40 -0.87
C SER A 13 -36.26 -26.45 -2.39
N ALA A 14 -35.39 -27.20 -3.05
CA ALA A 14 -35.54 -27.65 -4.42
C ALA A 14 -36.73 -28.60 -4.60
N ALA A 15 -37.35 -28.52 -5.80
CA ALA A 15 -38.12 -29.53 -6.55
C ALA A 15 -39.51 -29.03 -6.98
N ALA A 16 -39.67 -28.71 -8.27
CA ALA A 16 -40.85 -29.07 -9.06
C ALA A 16 -40.62 -28.72 -10.54
N ASP A 17 -40.96 -29.69 -11.39
CA ASP A 17 -40.86 -29.75 -12.85
C ASP A 17 -41.37 -28.51 -13.60
N ARG A 18 -40.66 -28.11 -14.67
CA ARG A 18 -41.21 -27.27 -15.74
C ARG A 18 -41.52 -28.13 -16.97
N PRO A 19 -42.76 -28.11 -17.50
CA PRO A 19 -43.08 -28.68 -18.80
C PRO A 19 -42.66 -27.71 -19.94
N PRO A 20 -42.46 -28.20 -21.17
CA PRO A 20 -42.02 -27.37 -22.28
C PRO A 20 -43.21 -26.65 -22.94
N PRO A 21 -43.02 -25.43 -23.48
CA PRO A 21 -43.76 -24.97 -24.64
C PRO A 21 -42.78 -24.95 -25.83
N GLY A 22 -43.08 -25.50 -27.00
CA GLY A 22 -44.33 -25.35 -27.73
C GLY A 22 -43.94 -24.73 -29.08
N ILE A 23 -43.83 -25.58 -30.09
CA ILE A 23 -43.56 -25.23 -31.49
C ILE A 23 -44.69 -24.33 -32.00
N ILE A 24 -44.36 -23.14 -32.52
CA ILE A 24 -45.20 -22.45 -33.50
C ILE A 24 -44.31 -22.02 -34.68
N ALA A 25 -44.45 -22.74 -35.78
CA ALA A 25 -44.04 -22.31 -37.10
C ALA A 25 -45.18 -21.49 -37.73
N GLY A 26 -44.83 -20.36 -38.36
CA GLY A 26 -45.75 -19.56 -39.15
C GLY A 26 -44.94 -18.55 -39.96
N GLY A 27 -44.64 -18.92 -41.20
CA GLY A 27 -43.65 -18.24 -42.04
C GLY A 27 -44.17 -17.07 -42.87
N GLY A 28 -43.21 -16.46 -43.58
CA GLY A 28 -43.37 -16.08 -44.97
C GLY A 28 -43.56 -14.59 -45.26
N GLY A 29 -42.68 -14.08 -46.13
CA GLY A 29 -43.04 -13.00 -47.06
C GLY A 29 -42.09 -11.80 -47.03
N GLY A 30 -41.15 -11.77 -47.97
CA GLY A 30 -40.22 -10.68 -48.18
C GLY A 30 -40.81 -9.46 -48.91
N GLY A 31 -39.96 -8.45 -49.10
CA GLY A 31 -40.29 -7.28 -49.92
C GLY A 31 -39.40 -6.08 -49.60
N GLY A 32 -38.21 -6.03 -50.20
CA GLY A 32 -37.35 -4.85 -50.13
C GLY A 32 -37.97 -3.65 -50.87
N LYS A 33 -37.82 -2.45 -50.29
CA LYS A 33 -37.88 -1.17 -51.02
C LYS A 33 -36.88 -0.17 -50.48
N ARG A 34 -35.99 0.20 -51.42
CA ARG A 34 -35.09 1.36 -51.59
C ARG A 34 -35.16 2.52 -50.59
N LEU A 35 -33.93 2.90 -50.19
CA LEU A 35 -33.39 4.24 -49.97
C LEU A 35 -34.29 5.44 -50.33
N SER A 36 -34.52 6.30 -49.33
CA SER A 36 -34.80 7.72 -49.53
C SER A 36 -33.77 8.56 -48.78
N VAL A 37 -33.05 9.36 -49.56
CA VAL A 37 -32.14 10.42 -49.12
C VAL A 37 -32.98 11.59 -48.60
N VAL A 38 -32.68 12.09 -47.41
CA VAL A 38 -33.22 13.35 -46.88
C VAL A 38 -32.05 14.32 -46.65
N PRO A 39 -32.17 15.61 -47.02
CA PRO A 39 -31.02 16.48 -47.26
C PRO A 39 -30.44 17.09 -45.99
N SER A 40 -29.14 17.35 -46.07
CA SER A 40 -28.30 18.12 -45.15
C SER A 40 -28.89 19.49 -44.78
N VAL A 41 -29.00 19.75 -43.48
CA VAL A 41 -29.24 21.09 -42.90
C VAL A 41 -27.90 21.65 -42.41
N PRO A 42 -27.43 22.82 -42.88
CA PRO A 42 -26.22 23.43 -42.37
C PRO A 42 -26.55 24.28 -41.13
N PHE A 43 -26.24 23.76 -39.94
CA PHE A 43 -26.25 24.55 -38.70
C PHE A 43 -24.84 25.10 -38.42
N LEU A 44 -24.62 26.36 -38.79
CA LEU A 44 -23.59 27.20 -38.19
C LEU A 44 -24.02 27.53 -36.74
N LEU A 45 -23.48 26.81 -35.75
CA LEU A 45 -23.51 27.22 -34.36
C LEU A 45 -22.07 27.38 -33.87
N ARG A 46 -21.63 28.63 -33.93
CA ARG A 46 -20.38 29.17 -33.39
C ARG A 46 -20.42 29.02 -31.86
N TRP A 47 -19.73 28.01 -31.33
CA TRP A 47 -19.51 27.88 -29.89
C TRP A 47 -18.60 29.03 -29.42
N LEU A 48 -19.19 29.97 -28.70
CA LEU A 48 -18.47 31.00 -27.94
C LEU A 48 -17.77 30.31 -26.76
N TRP A 49 -16.47 30.09 -26.91
CA TRP A 49 -15.57 29.72 -25.81
C TRP A 49 -15.66 30.80 -24.70
N PRO A 50 -15.98 30.46 -23.44
CA PRO A 50 -15.75 31.40 -22.35
C PRO A 50 -14.25 31.63 -22.22
N ARG A 51 -13.86 32.90 -22.27
CA ARG A 51 -12.50 33.38 -22.04
C ARG A 51 -11.92 32.77 -20.76
N LYS A 52 -10.67 32.31 -20.85
CA LYS A 52 -9.80 31.90 -19.73
C LYS A 52 -10.12 32.69 -18.45
N ALA A 53 -10.79 32.06 -17.49
CA ALA A 53 -10.69 32.49 -16.11
C ALA A 53 -9.22 32.28 -15.72
N LYS A 54 -8.49 33.38 -15.51
CA LYS A 54 -7.16 33.33 -14.90
C LYS A 54 -7.34 32.66 -13.54
N SER A 55 -6.94 31.40 -13.41
CA SER A 55 -6.73 30.81 -12.09
C SER A 55 -5.70 31.69 -11.40
N LYS A 56 -6.04 32.18 -10.21
CA LYS A 56 -5.03 32.75 -9.33
C LYS A 56 -4.05 31.60 -9.07
N SER A 57 -2.84 31.76 -9.60
CA SER A 57 -1.71 30.88 -9.33
C SER A 57 -1.62 30.63 -7.84
N PHE A 58 -1.71 29.37 -7.43
CA PHE A 58 -1.32 28.95 -6.09
C PHE A 58 0.13 29.35 -5.90
N VAL A 59 0.36 30.22 -4.91
CA VAL A 59 1.69 30.58 -4.45
C VAL A 59 2.36 29.32 -3.93
N SER A 60 3.59 29.06 -4.37
CA SER A 60 4.36 27.89 -4.00
C SER A 60 4.46 27.74 -2.48
N VAL A 61 4.43 26.48 -2.01
CA VAL A 61 4.60 26.06 -0.61
C VAL A 61 5.86 26.69 0.03
N THR A 62 6.88 26.98 -0.77
CA THR A 62 8.12 27.64 -0.34
C THR A 62 7.95 29.09 0.13
N ALA A 63 6.93 29.83 -0.32
CA ALA A 63 6.72 31.22 0.08
C ALA A 63 5.86 31.39 1.35
N ARG A 64 5.15 30.33 1.80
CA ARG A 64 4.42 30.34 3.10
C ARG A 64 5.28 29.90 4.29
N GLY A 65 6.33 29.12 4.06
CA GLY A 65 7.22 28.61 5.13
C GLY A 65 7.90 29.69 5.97
N ASN A 66 8.05 30.91 5.45
CA ASN A 66 8.71 32.02 6.17
C ASN A 66 7.79 32.88 7.05
N LYS A 67 6.47 32.63 7.10
CA LYS A 67 5.56 33.42 7.95
C LYS A 67 5.10 32.74 9.23
N ILE A 68 5.29 31.43 9.38
CA ILE A 68 4.88 30.69 10.60
C ILE A 68 6.07 30.47 11.55
N ALA A 69 7.30 30.48 11.03
CA ALA A 69 8.52 30.34 11.84
C ALA A 69 8.83 31.55 12.76
N ALA A 70 8.03 32.62 12.73
CA ALA A 70 8.28 33.86 13.47
C ALA A 70 7.28 34.15 14.61
N THR A 71 6.36 33.22 14.93
CA THR A 71 5.51 33.31 16.13
C THR A 71 5.96 32.28 17.15
N THR A 72 7.05 32.60 17.84
CA THR A 72 7.35 32.04 19.16
C THR A 72 6.26 32.49 20.14
N GLY A 73 5.25 31.64 20.31
CA GLY A 73 4.16 31.80 21.27
C GLY A 73 3.22 30.61 21.14
N TYR A 74 3.18 29.74 22.15
CA TYR A 74 2.15 28.73 22.30
C TYR A 74 0.76 29.40 22.17
N GLY A 75 -0.09 28.88 21.28
CA GLY A 75 -1.48 29.31 21.13
C GLY A 75 -1.70 30.42 20.10
N SER A 76 -1.92 30.05 18.85
CA SER A 76 -3.01 30.71 18.11
C SER A 76 -4.23 29.82 18.25
N ASP A 77 -5.29 30.30 18.89
CA ASP A 77 -6.59 29.58 19.05
C ASP A 77 -7.29 29.25 17.70
N HIS A 78 -6.61 29.47 16.56
CA HIS A 78 -7.15 29.34 15.22
C HIS A 78 -6.18 28.53 14.34
N LEU A 79 -6.62 27.35 13.92
CA LEU A 79 -5.96 26.55 12.89
C LEU A 79 -6.54 26.89 11.51
N PRO A 80 -5.72 26.98 10.44
CA PRO A 80 -6.20 27.27 9.10
C PRO A 80 -7.30 26.32 8.60
N ILE A 81 -7.29 25.05 9.03
CA ILE A 81 -8.37 24.07 8.73
C ILE A 81 -9.78 24.57 9.10
N TYR A 82 -9.93 25.46 10.08
CA TYR A 82 -11.23 26.00 10.48
C TYR A 82 -11.81 26.97 9.44
N ASP A 83 -10.97 27.67 8.69
CA ASP A 83 -11.42 28.56 7.60
C ASP A 83 -11.98 27.79 6.41
N LEU A 84 -11.57 26.53 6.28
CA LEU A 84 -11.87 25.67 5.15
C LEU A 84 -13.10 24.81 5.41
N ASP A 85 -13.31 24.47 6.68
CA ASP A 85 -14.49 23.77 7.14
C ASP A 85 -14.88 24.21 8.54
N LEU A 86 -15.86 25.12 8.59
CA LEU A 86 -16.35 25.74 9.82
C LEU A 86 -16.87 24.72 10.84
N LYS A 87 -17.28 23.52 10.42
CA LYS A 87 -17.74 22.46 11.35
C LYS A 87 -16.62 21.93 12.24
N LEU A 88 -15.36 22.05 11.81
CA LEU A 88 -14.21 21.61 12.60
C LEU A 88 -14.00 22.46 13.86
N ALA A 89 -14.47 23.72 13.86
CA ALA A 89 -14.38 24.61 15.02
C ALA A 89 -15.17 24.08 16.24
N GLU A 90 -16.20 23.25 16.03
CA GLU A 90 -16.93 22.58 17.12
C GLU A 90 -16.04 21.58 17.89
N PHE A 91 -14.94 21.14 17.27
CA PHE A 91 -14.00 20.14 17.82
C PHE A 91 -12.63 20.75 18.13
N LYS A 92 -12.56 22.07 18.35
CA LYS A 92 -11.29 22.78 18.61
C LYS A 92 -10.46 22.12 19.71
N ASP A 93 -11.09 21.70 20.82
CA ASP A 93 -10.39 21.14 21.97
C ASP A 93 -9.64 19.84 21.60
N HIS A 94 -10.21 19.03 20.70
CA HIS A 94 -9.56 17.82 20.18
C HIS A 94 -8.35 18.17 19.30
N PHE A 95 -8.50 19.14 18.40
CA PHE A 95 -7.41 19.57 17.53
C PHE A 95 -6.30 20.28 18.31
N ASP A 96 -6.64 21.12 19.28
CA ASP A 96 -5.67 21.78 20.17
C ASP A 96 -4.89 20.74 20.96
N TYR A 97 -5.56 19.74 21.55
CA TYR A 97 -4.90 18.63 22.21
C TYR A 97 -3.96 17.87 21.27
N THR A 98 -4.43 17.52 20.06
CA THR A 98 -3.65 16.76 19.08
C THR A 98 -2.43 17.53 18.58
N MET A 99 -2.61 18.82 18.25
CA MET A 99 -1.52 19.69 17.81
C MET A 99 -0.50 19.91 18.93
N ASN A 100 -0.94 20.10 20.18
CA ASN A 100 -0.04 20.23 21.32
C ASN A 100 0.77 18.94 21.52
N ARG A 101 0.15 17.76 21.44
CA ARG A 101 0.84 16.46 21.50
C ARG A 101 1.86 16.30 20.37
N TYR A 102 1.52 16.69 19.14
CA TYR A 102 2.44 16.68 18.00
C TYR A 102 3.65 17.60 18.22
N LEU A 103 3.41 18.86 18.60
CA LEU A 103 4.45 19.85 18.81
C LEU A 103 5.36 19.47 19.97
N GLU A 104 4.81 18.95 21.07
CA GLU A 104 5.57 18.44 22.21
C GLU A 104 6.44 17.26 21.79
N GLN A 105 5.88 16.26 21.11
CA GLN A 105 6.63 15.09 20.67
C GLN A 105 7.75 15.47 19.69
N LYS A 106 7.48 16.38 18.74
CA LYS A 106 8.48 16.91 17.81
C LYS A 106 9.58 17.67 18.53
N HIS A 107 9.21 18.53 19.49
CA HIS A 107 10.18 19.27 20.29
C HIS A 107 11.08 18.35 21.12
N LEU A 108 10.52 17.31 21.73
CA LEU A 108 11.31 16.32 22.47
C LEU A 108 12.31 15.61 21.54
N ILE A 109 11.89 15.21 20.34
CA ILE A 109 12.77 14.59 19.35
C ILE A 109 13.90 15.56 18.97
N GLU A 110 13.60 16.82 18.66
CA GLU A 110 14.61 17.83 18.34
C GLU A 110 15.59 18.05 19.51
N LYS A 111 15.08 18.12 20.74
CA LYS A 111 15.89 18.33 21.94
C LYS A 111 16.83 17.17 22.25
N HIS A 112 16.38 15.93 22.08
CA HIS A 112 17.10 14.74 22.55
C HIS A 112 17.81 13.97 21.44
N GLU A 113 17.40 14.14 20.19
CA GLU A 113 17.91 13.39 19.02
C GLU A 113 18.43 14.32 17.92
N GLY A 114 18.40 15.64 18.17
CA GLY A 114 18.90 16.69 17.28
C GLY A 114 17.85 17.19 16.29
N SER A 115 17.27 16.31 15.48
CA SER A 115 16.18 16.64 14.57
C SER A 115 15.38 15.41 14.19
N LEU A 116 14.20 15.60 13.59
CA LEU A 116 13.41 14.49 13.04
C LEU A 116 14.17 13.76 11.90
N GLU A 117 14.98 14.50 11.15
CA GLU A 117 15.85 13.95 10.09
C GLU A 117 16.95 13.06 10.71
N GLU A 118 17.63 13.49 11.77
CA GLU A 118 18.63 12.66 12.44
C GLU A 118 18.00 11.47 13.18
N PHE A 119 16.84 11.66 13.80
CA PHE A 119 16.10 10.61 14.50
C PHE A 119 15.72 9.45 13.57
N SER A 120 15.35 9.76 12.33
CA SER A 120 14.99 8.78 11.30
C SER A 120 16.19 8.08 10.66
N LYS A 121 17.43 8.40 11.02
CA LYS A 121 18.63 7.62 10.62
C LYS A 121 18.87 6.41 11.53
N GLY A 122 17.85 5.91 12.21
CA GLY A 122 17.95 4.79 13.15
C GLY A 122 18.55 3.54 12.53
N TYR A 123 18.31 3.28 11.23
CA TYR A 123 18.84 2.10 10.51
C TYR A 123 20.36 2.11 10.31
N LEU A 124 21.03 3.25 10.54
CA LEU A 124 22.49 3.37 10.58
C LEU A 124 23.07 3.10 11.99
N LYS A 125 22.21 3.06 13.02
CA LYS A 125 22.57 2.79 14.42
C LYS A 125 22.13 1.40 14.87
N PHE A 126 20.91 1.01 14.56
CA PHE A 126 20.28 -0.27 14.87
C PHE A 126 20.44 -1.27 13.74
N GLY A 127 20.30 -2.56 14.07
CA GLY A 127 20.69 -3.64 13.16
C GLY A 127 22.21 -3.74 13.03
N ILE A 128 22.67 -4.51 12.05
CA ILE A 128 24.10 -4.77 11.83
C ILE A 128 24.65 -3.74 10.85
N ASN A 129 25.59 -2.92 11.31
CA ASN A 129 26.25 -1.88 10.51
C ASN A 129 27.77 -2.06 10.55
N THR A 130 28.42 -1.89 9.40
CA THR A 130 29.87 -1.90 9.30
C THR A 130 30.42 -0.50 9.58
N GLU A 131 31.26 -0.36 10.61
CA GLU A 131 31.99 0.86 10.96
C GLU A 131 33.50 0.66 10.71
N HIS A 132 34.31 1.72 10.82
CA HIS A 132 35.76 1.62 10.63
C HIS A 132 36.40 0.56 11.55
N GLY A 133 36.78 -0.56 10.94
CA GLY A 133 37.47 -1.68 11.59
C GLY A 133 36.60 -2.61 12.44
N ALA A 134 35.27 -2.45 12.45
CA ALA A 134 34.38 -3.32 13.21
C ALA A 134 32.96 -3.38 12.65
N SER A 135 32.27 -4.50 12.88
CA SER A 135 30.81 -4.61 12.73
C SER A 135 30.15 -4.27 14.07
N VAL A 136 29.19 -3.34 14.06
CA VAL A 136 28.40 -2.95 15.23
C VAL A 136 26.97 -3.42 15.07
N TYR A 137 26.46 -4.10 16.09
CA TYR A 137 25.08 -4.54 16.14
C TYR A 137 24.38 -3.91 17.35
N ARG A 138 23.20 -3.33 17.12
CA ARG A 138 22.31 -2.85 18.20
C ARG A 138 20.88 -3.34 18.02
N GLU A 139 20.22 -3.68 19.12
CA GLU A 139 18.85 -4.19 19.14
C GLU A 139 18.10 -3.69 20.38
N TRP A 140 16.85 -3.23 20.20
CA TRP A 140 16.02 -2.82 21.34
C TRP A 140 15.22 -4.01 21.85
N ALA A 141 15.60 -4.49 23.04
CA ALA A 141 14.96 -5.64 23.69
C ALA A 141 15.01 -5.47 25.22
N PRO A 142 14.25 -4.51 25.76
CA PRO A 142 14.31 -4.17 27.18
C PRO A 142 13.88 -5.31 28.11
N ALA A 143 13.04 -6.25 27.64
CA ALA A 143 12.60 -7.40 28.43
C ALA A 143 13.66 -8.53 28.55
N ALA A 144 14.72 -8.49 27.74
CA ALA A 144 15.78 -9.50 27.79
C ALA A 144 16.66 -9.32 29.05
N GLU A 145 17.08 -10.45 29.63
CA GLU A 145 18.00 -10.53 30.77
C GLU A 145 19.46 -10.62 30.32
N GLU A 146 19.71 -11.43 29.28
CA GLU A 146 21.00 -11.61 28.62
C GLU A 146 20.78 -11.62 27.11
N ALA A 147 21.74 -11.14 26.33
CA ALA A 147 21.67 -11.21 24.88
C ALA A 147 23.02 -11.53 24.22
N GLN A 148 22.95 -12.16 23.06
CA GLN A 148 24.06 -12.63 22.23
C GLN A 148 23.71 -12.44 20.76
N LEU A 149 24.72 -12.21 19.93
CA LEU A 149 24.60 -12.34 18.48
C LEU A 149 25.07 -13.72 18.04
N VAL A 150 24.25 -14.45 17.29
CA VAL A 150 24.58 -15.78 16.77
C VAL A 150 24.38 -15.84 15.26
N GLY A 151 25.13 -16.71 14.59
CA GLY A 151 25.00 -16.92 13.16
C GLY A 151 26.08 -17.83 12.63
N ASP A 152 26.15 -17.94 11.30
CA ASP A 152 27.15 -18.81 10.64
C ASP A 152 28.57 -18.40 11.02
N PHE A 153 28.82 -17.09 11.17
CA PHE A 153 30.14 -16.53 11.51
C PHE A 153 30.71 -17.01 12.86
N ASN A 154 29.87 -17.54 13.76
CA ASN A 154 30.27 -18.05 15.06
C ASN A 154 29.75 -19.46 15.35
N ASN A 155 29.42 -20.23 14.30
CA ASN A 155 28.86 -21.59 14.40
C ASN A 155 27.64 -21.65 15.34
N TRP A 156 26.79 -20.61 15.30
CA TRP A 156 25.59 -20.50 16.14
C TRP A 156 25.86 -20.56 17.65
N ASN A 157 27.08 -20.20 18.07
CA ASN A 157 27.51 -20.15 19.47
C ASN A 157 27.83 -18.70 19.90
N GLY A 158 26.93 -18.12 20.69
CA GLY A 158 27.03 -16.73 21.16
C GLY A 158 27.88 -16.51 22.42
N SER A 159 28.54 -17.56 22.96
CA SER A 159 29.34 -17.43 24.20
C SER A 159 30.46 -16.38 24.10
N GLY A 160 31.07 -16.23 22.92
CA GLY A 160 32.08 -15.20 22.61
C GLY A 160 31.51 -13.87 22.11
N HIS A 161 30.19 -13.75 21.98
CA HIS A 161 29.51 -12.61 21.35
C HIS A 161 28.34 -12.10 22.20
N LYS A 162 28.56 -11.98 23.51
CA LYS A 162 27.60 -11.39 24.46
C LYS A 162 27.46 -9.89 24.21
N MET A 163 26.24 -9.39 24.30
CA MET A 163 25.91 -7.98 24.13
C MET A 163 25.83 -7.27 25.48
N ALA A 164 26.03 -5.96 25.49
CA ALA A 164 25.86 -5.10 26.65
C ALA A 164 24.55 -4.30 26.54
N LYS A 165 23.76 -4.28 27.62
CA LYS A 165 22.49 -3.54 27.72
C LYS A 165 22.74 -2.15 28.30
N ASP A 166 22.16 -1.12 27.71
CA ASP A 166 22.16 0.23 28.26
C ASP A 166 20.93 0.50 29.17
N ASN A 167 20.81 1.74 29.66
CA ASN A 167 19.74 2.15 30.56
C ASN A 167 18.35 2.22 29.89
N PHE A 168 18.27 2.19 28.56
CA PHE A 168 17.04 2.25 27.79
C PHE A 168 16.62 0.87 27.23
N GLY A 169 17.38 -0.18 27.58
CA GLY A 169 17.14 -1.54 27.13
C GLY A 169 17.60 -1.83 25.70
N VAL A 170 18.49 -0.98 25.16
CA VAL A 170 19.18 -1.25 23.91
C VAL A 170 20.40 -2.12 24.19
N TRP A 171 20.49 -3.24 23.51
CA TRP A 171 21.64 -4.13 23.53
C TRP A 171 22.61 -3.75 22.42
N SER A 172 23.91 -3.80 22.70
CA SER A 172 24.95 -3.50 21.71
C SER A 172 26.15 -4.43 21.80
N ILE A 173 26.79 -4.68 20.66
CA ILE A 173 28.09 -5.35 20.55
C ILE A 173 28.90 -4.74 19.40
N ARG A 174 30.21 -4.64 19.61
CA ARG A 174 31.19 -4.28 18.58
C ARG A 174 32.12 -5.47 18.34
N ILE A 175 32.16 -5.96 17.10
CA ILE A 175 32.95 -7.12 16.69
C ILE A 175 34.05 -6.63 15.73
N SER A 176 35.30 -6.70 16.19
CA SER A 176 36.46 -6.28 15.39
C SER A 176 36.59 -7.08 14.11
N HIS A 177 37.06 -6.45 13.04
CA HIS A 177 37.36 -7.13 11.78
C HIS A 177 38.35 -8.28 11.99
N VAL A 178 38.16 -9.36 11.22
CA VAL A 178 39.07 -10.51 11.20
C VAL A 178 39.87 -10.44 9.91
N ASN A 179 41.20 -10.39 10.02
CA ASN A 179 42.11 -10.27 8.86
C ASN A 179 41.76 -9.09 7.93
N GLY A 180 41.36 -7.96 8.51
CA GLY A 180 41.00 -6.74 7.77
C GLY A 180 39.62 -6.76 7.11
N LYS A 181 38.82 -7.83 7.27
CA LYS A 181 37.48 -7.97 6.70
C LYS A 181 36.39 -7.94 7.78
N PRO A 182 35.15 -7.52 7.46
CA PRO A 182 34.02 -7.63 8.37
C PRO A 182 33.90 -9.02 8.98
N ALA A 183 33.64 -9.09 10.29
CA ALA A 183 33.59 -10.35 11.03
C ALA A 183 32.37 -11.20 10.67
N ILE A 184 31.29 -10.56 10.22
CA ILE A 184 30.07 -11.19 9.74
C ILE A 184 30.10 -11.12 8.22
N PRO A 185 30.26 -12.25 7.51
CA PRO A 185 30.30 -12.25 6.05
C PRO A 185 28.97 -11.76 5.44
N HIS A 186 29.05 -11.07 4.31
CA HIS A 186 27.88 -10.81 3.47
C HIS A 186 27.12 -12.11 3.17
N ASN A 187 25.79 -12.02 3.17
CA ASN A 187 24.87 -13.12 2.86
C ASN A 187 24.94 -14.32 3.82
N SER A 188 25.51 -14.13 5.03
CA SER A 188 25.51 -15.13 6.10
C SER A 188 24.30 -14.99 7.02
N LYS A 189 23.84 -16.12 7.59
CA LYS A 189 22.68 -16.14 8.49
C LYS A 189 23.03 -15.62 9.88
N VAL A 190 22.10 -14.89 10.48
CA VAL A 190 22.22 -14.28 11.80
C VAL A 190 20.89 -14.31 12.57
N LYS A 191 20.96 -14.43 13.89
CA LYS A 191 19.84 -14.25 14.82
C LYS A 191 20.26 -13.48 16.07
N PHE A 192 19.32 -12.74 16.63
CA PHE A 192 19.38 -12.21 17.98
C PHE A 192 18.99 -13.33 18.95
N ARG A 193 19.92 -13.73 19.83
CA ARG A 193 19.66 -14.74 20.86
C ARG A 193 19.57 -14.05 22.22
N PHE A 194 18.45 -14.15 22.91
CA PHE A 194 18.27 -13.54 24.23
C PHE A 194 17.66 -14.50 25.23
N ARG A 195 17.93 -14.27 26.52
CA ARG A 195 17.36 -15.08 27.61
C ARG A 195 16.23 -14.34 28.29
N HIS A 196 15.14 -15.06 28.54
CA HIS A 196 14.00 -14.60 29.31
C HIS A 196 13.47 -15.77 30.15
N HIS A 197 13.28 -15.57 31.46
CA HIS A 197 12.87 -16.64 32.40
C HIS A 197 13.76 -17.90 32.31
N GLY A 198 15.07 -17.71 32.13
CA GLY A 198 16.04 -18.81 32.08
C GLY A 198 16.13 -19.56 30.74
N VAL A 199 15.30 -19.24 29.74
CA VAL A 199 15.29 -19.92 28.43
C VAL A 199 15.89 -19.02 27.34
N TRP A 200 16.77 -19.59 26.51
CA TRP A 200 17.29 -18.91 25.32
C TRP A 200 16.24 -18.93 24.21
N VAL A 201 16.01 -17.76 23.63
CA VAL A 201 15.08 -17.50 22.53
C VAL A 201 15.89 -16.90 21.39
N GLU A 202 15.60 -17.31 20.16
CA GLU A 202 16.23 -16.77 18.96
C GLU A 202 15.20 -16.07 18.09
N ARG A 203 15.55 -14.88 17.61
CA ARG A 203 14.70 -14.07 16.73
C ARG A 203 15.52 -13.49 15.60
N ILE A 204 14.85 -13.20 14.50
CA ILE A 204 15.42 -12.37 13.44
C ILE A 204 15.58 -10.94 14.01
N PRO A 205 16.73 -10.26 13.80
CA PRO A 205 16.91 -8.87 14.20
C PRO A 205 15.80 -7.97 13.65
N ALA A 206 15.22 -7.10 14.46
CA ALA A 206 14.05 -6.28 14.05
C ALA A 206 14.37 -5.36 12.86
N TRP A 207 15.65 -5.01 12.72
CA TRP A 207 16.21 -4.13 11.70
C TRP A 207 16.95 -4.89 10.58
N ILE A 208 16.71 -6.19 10.42
CA ILE A 208 17.34 -6.97 9.35
C ILE A 208 16.93 -6.43 7.96
N ARG A 209 17.89 -6.39 7.02
CA ARG A 209 17.68 -5.85 5.66
C ARG A 209 17.31 -6.90 4.62
N TYR A 210 17.46 -8.17 4.96
CA TYR A 210 17.11 -9.29 4.11
C TYR A 210 16.86 -10.53 4.96
N ALA A 211 15.83 -11.29 4.62
CA ALA A 211 15.52 -12.55 5.30
C ALA A 211 15.04 -13.55 4.27
N THR A 212 15.43 -14.81 4.39
CA THR A 212 15.09 -15.85 3.39
C THR A 212 14.57 -17.10 4.08
N VAL A 213 13.73 -17.85 3.39
CA VAL A 213 13.35 -19.21 3.77
C VAL A 213 14.19 -20.23 3.01
N THR A 214 14.59 -21.31 3.68
CA THR A 214 15.25 -22.43 3.00
C THR A 214 14.18 -23.20 2.21
N ALA A 215 14.20 -23.09 0.88
CA ALA A 215 13.11 -23.49 -0.03
C ALA A 215 12.73 -24.99 -0.01
N SER A 216 13.48 -25.84 0.70
CA SER A 216 13.29 -27.29 0.70
C SER A 216 12.15 -27.78 1.61
N GLU A 217 11.61 -26.96 2.50
CA GLU A 217 10.60 -27.39 3.49
C GLU A 217 9.40 -26.44 3.59
N SER A 218 8.19 -27.00 3.45
CA SER A 218 6.93 -26.27 3.60
C SER A 218 6.77 -25.82 5.06
N GLY A 219 6.54 -24.53 5.29
CA GLY A 219 6.43 -23.96 6.64
C GLY A 219 7.77 -23.76 7.35
N ALA A 220 8.89 -23.80 6.61
CA ALA A 220 10.20 -23.50 7.18
C ALA A 220 10.24 -22.05 7.72
N PRO A 221 10.89 -21.84 8.88
CA PRO A 221 11.10 -20.50 9.41
C PRO A 221 12.07 -19.72 8.52
N TYR A 222 11.99 -18.41 8.64
CA TYR A 222 12.93 -17.50 7.99
C TYR A 222 14.23 -17.42 8.78
N ASP A 223 15.31 -17.18 8.05
CA ASP A 223 16.59 -16.77 8.61
C ASP A 223 16.86 -15.31 8.23
N GLY A 224 17.35 -14.52 9.18
CA GLY A 224 17.87 -13.19 8.88
C GLY A 224 19.23 -13.30 8.22
N LEU A 225 19.45 -12.58 7.12
CA LEU A 225 20.72 -12.57 6.40
C LEU A 225 21.39 -11.20 6.52
N HIS A 226 22.68 -11.21 6.83
CA HIS A 226 23.47 -9.99 6.85
C HIS A 226 23.73 -9.50 5.42
N TRP A 227 23.02 -8.46 4.99
CA TRP A 227 23.12 -7.90 3.64
C TRP A 227 24.06 -6.67 3.59
N ASP A 228 25.36 -6.91 3.40
CA ASP A 228 26.36 -5.87 3.10
C ASP A 228 27.19 -6.24 1.85
N PRO A 229 26.59 -6.14 0.64
CA PRO A 229 27.25 -6.61 -0.58
C PRO A 229 28.57 -5.85 -0.84
N PRO A 230 29.60 -6.54 -1.38
CA PRO A 230 30.84 -5.88 -1.78
C PRO A 230 30.56 -4.84 -2.88
N SER A 231 31.50 -3.90 -3.07
CA SER A 231 31.34 -2.81 -4.05
C SER A 231 31.07 -3.29 -5.49
N SER A 232 31.47 -4.51 -5.85
CA SER A 232 31.21 -5.13 -7.16
C SER A 232 29.76 -5.61 -7.36
N GLU A 233 29.05 -5.87 -6.28
CA GLU A 233 27.67 -6.40 -6.29
C GLU A 233 26.64 -5.37 -5.84
N ARG A 234 27.10 -4.26 -5.25
CA ARG A 234 26.24 -3.16 -4.81
C ARG A 234 25.72 -2.38 -6.01
N TYR A 235 24.40 -2.27 -6.10
CA TYR A 235 23.76 -1.48 -7.13
C TYR A 235 24.04 0.01 -6.95
N VAL A 236 24.27 0.71 -8.07
CA VAL A 236 24.47 2.16 -8.13
C VAL A 236 23.39 2.74 -9.02
N PHE A 237 22.56 3.63 -8.45
CA PHE A 237 21.53 4.36 -9.17
C PHE A 237 22.16 5.28 -10.22
N ASN A 238 21.63 5.24 -11.44
CA ASN A 238 22.12 6.01 -12.58
C ASN A 238 21.14 7.10 -13.02
N HIS A 239 19.89 7.04 -12.57
CA HIS A 239 18.83 7.94 -13.00
C HIS A 239 18.30 8.80 -11.83
N PRO A 240 18.00 10.09 -12.08
CA PRO A 240 17.35 10.91 -11.07
C PRO A 240 15.87 10.55 -10.94
N ARG A 241 15.28 10.86 -9.78
CA ARG A 241 13.83 10.81 -9.60
C ARG A 241 13.12 11.68 -10.65
N PRO A 242 12.06 11.18 -11.32
CA PRO A 242 11.23 12.01 -12.20
C PRO A 242 10.58 13.16 -11.42
N PRO A 243 10.24 14.30 -12.06
CA PRO A 243 9.53 15.38 -11.40
C PRO A 243 8.11 14.96 -10.96
N LYS A 244 7.55 15.64 -9.96
CA LYS A 244 6.16 15.40 -9.50
C LYS A 244 5.20 15.68 -10.66
N PRO A 245 4.38 14.69 -11.09
CA PRO A 245 3.41 14.92 -12.14
C PRO A 245 2.28 15.82 -11.63
N ASP A 246 1.67 16.60 -12.53
CA ASP A 246 0.46 17.38 -12.20
C ASP A 246 -0.68 16.47 -11.72
N VAL A 247 -0.83 15.32 -12.39
CA VAL A 247 -1.83 14.29 -12.08
C VAL A 247 -1.17 12.92 -12.11
N PRO A 248 -1.12 12.20 -10.97
CA PRO A 248 -0.69 10.81 -10.95
C PRO A 248 -1.70 9.91 -11.70
N ARG A 249 -1.18 9.07 -12.58
CA ARG A 249 -1.87 7.98 -13.23
C ARG A 249 -1.13 6.74 -12.79
N ILE A 250 -1.74 6.05 -11.82
CA ILE A 250 -1.09 5.06 -10.98
C ILE A 250 -1.40 3.67 -11.52
N TYR A 251 -0.36 2.91 -11.79
CA TYR A 251 -0.45 1.48 -12.05
C TYR A 251 -0.10 0.73 -10.78
N GLU A 252 -1.06 0.07 -10.16
CA GLU A 252 -0.86 -0.74 -8.96
C GLU A 252 -0.45 -2.16 -9.33
N ALA A 253 0.64 -2.65 -8.74
CA ALA A 253 1.22 -3.92 -9.10
C ALA A 253 1.81 -4.68 -7.90
N HIS A 254 1.84 -6.00 -8.02
CA HIS A 254 2.52 -6.91 -7.11
C HIS A 254 3.50 -7.79 -7.90
N VAL A 255 4.79 -7.66 -7.61
CA VAL A 255 5.87 -8.30 -8.39
C VAL A 255 5.75 -9.83 -8.41
N GLY A 256 5.40 -10.43 -7.26
CA GLY A 256 5.29 -11.89 -7.17
C GLY A 256 4.24 -12.52 -8.09
N VAL A 257 3.24 -11.76 -8.56
CA VAL A 257 2.16 -12.27 -9.44
C VAL A 257 2.24 -11.68 -10.86
N SER A 258 3.34 -11.00 -11.20
CA SER A 258 3.53 -10.41 -12.53
C SER A 258 4.19 -11.34 -13.54
N GLY A 259 4.72 -12.47 -13.11
CA GLY A 259 5.40 -13.44 -13.96
C GLY A 259 4.44 -14.32 -14.75
N GLY A 260 4.83 -14.71 -15.97
CA GLY A 260 4.04 -15.59 -16.86
C GLY A 260 4.10 -17.07 -16.50
N LYS A 261 4.79 -17.40 -15.41
CA LYS A 261 5.01 -18.76 -14.93
C LYS A 261 4.25 -18.97 -13.62
N LEU A 262 4.04 -20.22 -13.24
CA LEU A 262 3.45 -20.61 -11.94
C LEU A 262 4.39 -20.38 -10.74
N GLU A 263 5.45 -19.60 -10.92
CA GLU A 263 6.45 -19.26 -9.91
C GLU A 263 6.35 -17.77 -9.60
N ALA A 264 6.85 -17.35 -8.44
CA ALA A 264 6.85 -15.94 -8.07
C ALA A 264 7.67 -15.12 -9.07
N GLY A 265 7.08 -14.06 -9.63
CA GLY A 265 7.78 -13.12 -10.50
C GLY A 265 8.93 -12.44 -9.78
N THR A 266 10.00 -12.14 -10.53
CA THR A 266 11.19 -11.47 -9.98
C THR A 266 11.20 -9.97 -10.22
N TYR A 267 11.94 -9.22 -9.39
CA TYR A 267 12.11 -7.77 -9.56
C TYR A 267 12.72 -7.41 -10.92
N ARG A 268 13.67 -8.22 -11.42
CA ARG A 268 14.28 -8.01 -12.74
C ARG A 268 13.30 -8.25 -13.88
N GLU A 269 12.53 -9.34 -13.83
CA GLU A 269 11.50 -9.60 -14.85
C GLU A 269 10.44 -8.50 -14.88
N PHE A 270 10.00 -8.01 -13.71
CA PHE A 270 9.07 -6.87 -13.66
C PHE A 270 9.69 -5.61 -14.27
N ALA A 271 10.95 -5.32 -13.93
CA ALA A 271 11.66 -4.16 -14.45
C ALA A 271 11.83 -4.18 -15.97
N ASP A 272 12.16 -5.35 -16.53
CA ASP A 272 12.50 -5.50 -17.94
C ASP A 272 11.27 -5.72 -18.82
N ASN A 273 10.21 -6.38 -18.32
CA ASN A 273 9.07 -6.78 -19.13
C ASN A 273 7.81 -5.94 -18.85
N VAL A 274 7.58 -5.52 -17.61
CA VAL A 274 6.35 -4.82 -17.23
C VAL A 274 6.50 -3.30 -17.35
N LEU A 275 7.57 -2.72 -16.80
CA LEU A 275 7.76 -1.26 -16.80
C LEU A 275 7.72 -0.62 -18.20
N PRO A 276 8.31 -1.20 -19.26
CA PRO A 276 8.18 -0.64 -20.61
C PRO A 276 6.74 -0.57 -21.10
N CYS A 277 5.93 -1.59 -20.81
CA CYS A 277 4.50 -1.63 -21.13
C CYS A 277 3.72 -0.53 -20.39
N LEU A 278 4.05 -0.28 -19.12
CA LEU A 278 3.41 0.79 -18.34
C LEU A 278 3.71 2.17 -18.92
N ARG A 279 4.94 2.38 -19.37
CA ARG A 279 5.33 3.62 -20.01
C ARG A 279 4.65 3.80 -21.37
N ALA A 280 4.46 2.72 -22.13
CA ALA A 280 3.75 2.73 -23.41
C ALA A 280 2.26 3.06 -23.25
N THR A 281 1.64 2.61 -22.16
CA THR A 281 0.21 2.88 -21.81
C THR A 281 0.00 4.21 -21.07
N ASN A 282 1.04 5.06 -21.01
CA ASN A 282 1.02 6.43 -20.49
C ASN A 282 0.74 6.58 -18.98
N TYR A 283 0.87 5.51 -18.19
CA TYR A 283 1.03 5.65 -16.75
C TYR A 283 2.31 6.46 -16.44
N ASN A 284 2.31 7.17 -15.32
CA ASN A 284 3.46 7.96 -14.88
C ASN A 284 3.88 7.64 -13.43
N THR A 285 3.12 6.80 -12.74
CA THR A 285 3.40 6.36 -11.37
C THR A 285 3.09 4.87 -11.25
N VAL A 286 3.95 4.13 -10.56
CA VAL A 286 3.75 2.73 -10.19
C VAL A 286 3.54 2.66 -8.68
N GLN A 287 2.52 1.94 -8.22
CA GLN A 287 2.31 1.61 -6.81
C GLN A 287 2.74 0.15 -6.59
N LEU A 288 3.85 -0.08 -5.89
CA LEU A 288 4.37 -1.41 -5.61
C LEU A 288 3.87 -1.93 -4.26
N MET A 289 3.22 -3.09 -4.32
CA MET A 289 2.74 -3.85 -3.18
C MET A 289 3.72 -4.98 -2.80
N GLY A 290 3.62 -5.49 -1.57
CA GLY A 290 4.37 -6.70 -1.17
C GLY A 290 5.88 -6.52 -1.06
N ILE A 291 6.39 -5.30 -0.89
CA ILE A 291 7.83 -5.04 -0.84
C ILE A 291 8.42 -5.34 0.54
N MET A 292 7.79 -4.87 1.61
CA MET A 292 8.19 -5.23 2.98
C MET A 292 8.02 -6.74 3.18
N GLU A 293 9.02 -7.39 3.76
CA GLU A 293 9.01 -8.84 3.90
C GLU A 293 7.86 -9.32 4.80
N HIS A 294 7.21 -10.37 4.33
CA HIS A 294 6.02 -10.97 4.92
C HIS A 294 6.12 -12.48 4.74
N SER A 295 5.94 -13.30 5.78
CA SER A 295 6.13 -14.75 5.69
C SER A 295 4.99 -15.48 4.97
N ASP A 296 3.77 -14.95 5.04
CA ASP A 296 2.58 -15.49 4.39
C ASP A 296 2.34 -14.79 3.05
N SER A 297 2.62 -15.47 1.94
CA SER A 297 2.40 -14.93 0.58
C SER A 297 0.93 -14.63 0.30
N ALA A 298 -0.01 -15.35 0.92
CA ALA A 298 -1.44 -15.09 0.76
C ALA A 298 -1.90 -13.80 1.45
N SER A 299 -1.05 -13.19 2.28
CA SER A 299 -1.32 -11.88 2.89
C SER A 299 -1.16 -10.71 1.92
N PHE A 300 -0.62 -10.93 0.70
CA PHE A 300 -0.34 -9.88 -0.28
C PHE A 300 0.56 -8.74 0.25
N GLY A 301 1.41 -9.05 1.22
CA GLY A 301 2.28 -8.07 1.87
C GLY A 301 1.69 -7.37 3.08
N TYR A 302 0.44 -7.65 3.45
CA TYR A 302 -0.20 -6.96 4.57
C TYR A 302 0.17 -7.52 5.95
N HIS A 303 0.72 -8.73 6.04
CA HIS A 303 1.24 -9.28 7.29
C HIS A 303 2.77 -9.24 7.32
N VAL A 304 3.31 -8.02 7.47
CA VAL A 304 4.75 -7.77 7.53
C VAL A 304 5.38 -8.44 8.75
N THR A 305 6.47 -9.17 8.51
CA THR A 305 7.32 -9.80 9.54
C THR A 305 8.60 -9.00 9.77
N ASN A 306 9.29 -8.61 8.70
CA ASN A 306 10.59 -7.92 8.75
C ASN A 306 10.53 -6.59 7.99
N PHE A 307 10.30 -5.49 8.72
CA PHE A 307 9.93 -4.18 8.14
C PHE A 307 11.02 -3.51 7.29
N PHE A 308 12.29 -3.83 7.54
CA PHE A 308 13.43 -3.29 6.79
C PHE A 308 13.92 -4.25 5.70
N ALA A 309 13.33 -5.44 5.59
CA ALA A 309 13.72 -6.43 4.61
C ALA A 309 12.88 -6.31 3.34
N VAL A 310 13.57 -6.36 2.19
CA VAL A 310 12.95 -6.58 0.88
C VAL A 310 12.46 -8.03 0.82
N SER A 311 11.24 -8.25 0.31
CA SER A 311 10.71 -9.61 0.20
C SER A 311 11.57 -10.48 -0.71
N SER A 312 12.19 -11.51 -0.13
CA SER A 312 13.20 -12.31 -0.80
C SER A 312 12.66 -13.20 -1.92
N ARG A 313 11.34 -13.38 -1.98
CA ARG A 313 10.69 -14.23 -3.00
C ARG A 313 10.90 -13.71 -4.41
N SER A 314 11.01 -12.40 -4.58
CA SER A 314 11.16 -11.75 -5.88
C SER A 314 12.61 -11.35 -6.21
N GLY A 315 13.55 -11.58 -5.29
CA GLY A 315 14.98 -11.31 -5.50
C GLY A 315 15.61 -10.54 -4.35
N THR A 316 16.80 -10.01 -4.62
CA THR A 316 17.63 -9.33 -3.62
C THR A 316 17.27 -7.85 -3.47
N PRO A 317 17.74 -7.17 -2.41
CA PRO A 317 17.66 -5.72 -2.31
C PRO A 317 18.26 -4.98 -3.51
N GLU A 318 19.31 -5.52 -4.13
CA GLU A 318 19.95 -4.89 -5.30
C GLU A 318 19.07 -5.02 -6.56
N ASP A 319 18.27 -6.08 -6.68
CA ASP A 319 17.31 -6.24 -7.78
C ASP A 319 16.13 -5.27 -7.65
N LEU A 320 15.70 -4.96 -6.42
CA LEU A 320 14.69 -3.92 -6.20
C LEU A 320 15.23 -2.52 -6.55
N LYS A 321 16.48 -2.22 -6.19
CA LYS A 321 17.12 -0.95 -6.60
C LYS A 321 17.19 -0.84 -8.14
N TYR A 322 17.54 -1.94 -8.83
CA TYR A 322 17.50 -2.01 -10.29
C TYR A 322 16.11 -1.69 -10.85
N LEU A 323 15.05 -2.28 -10.28
CA LEU A 323 13.67 -2.02 -10.70
C LEU A 323 13.33 -0.54 -10.59
N ILE A 324 13.66 0.10 -9.46
CA ILE A 324 13.31 1.50 -9.22
C ILE A 324 14.10 2.44 -10.14
N ASP A 325 15.41 2.21 -10.30
CA ASP A 325 16.23 3.01 -11.22
C ASP A 325 15.76 2.86 -12.68
N LYS A 326 15.36 1.64 -13.08
CA LYS A 326 14.78 1.38 -14.39
C LYS A 326 13.45 2.11 -14.59
N ALA A 327 12.58 2.15 -13.59
CA ALA A 327 11.35 2.93 -13.63
C ALA A 327 11.65 4.43 -13.80
N HIS A 328 12.62 4.96 -13.05
CA HIS A 328 13.07 6.34 -13.17
C HIS A 328 13.64 6.65 -14.56
N SER A 329 14.40 5.72 -15.17
CA SER A 329 14.89 5.85 -16.55
C SER A 329 13.77 6.01 -17.59
N LEU A 330 12.60 5.44 -17.31
CA LEU A 330 11.40 5.53 -18.15
C LEU A 330 10.52 6.75 -17.82
N GLY A 331 10.91 7.55 -16.83
CA GLY A 331 10.14 8.70 -16.35
C GLY A 331 8.94 8.31 -15.48
N LEU A 332 8.94 7.09 -14.90
CA LEU A 332 7.90 6.59 -14.01
C LEU A 332 8.31 6.84 -12.56
N ARG A 333 7.44 7.44 -11.77
CA ARG A 333 7.60 7.46 -10.31
C ARG A 333 7.22 6.11 -9.70
N VAL A 334 7.79 5.78 -8.57
CA VAL A 334 7.51 4.54 -7.83
C VAL A 334 7.12 4.87 -6.39
N LEU A 335 5.91 4.48 -6.00
CA LEU A 335 5.41 4.53 -4.64
C LEU A 335 5.46 3.12 -4.04
N MET A 336 5.71 3.02 -2.73
CA MET A 336 5.69 1.74 -2.01
C MET A 336 4.50 1.67 -1.06
N ASP A 337 3.89 0.50 -0.92
CA ASP A 337 2.97 0.23 0.18
C ASP A 337 3.71 0.19 1.51
N VAL A 338 3.27 1.01 2.46
CA VAL A 338 3.76 1.05 3.83
C VAL A 338 2.68 0.50 4.75
N VAL A 339 2.99 -0.64 5.38
CA VAL A 339 2.09 -1.32 6.32
C VAL A 339 2.54 -1.01 7.74
N HIS A 340 2.24 0.20 8.20
CA HIS A 340 2.52 0.62 9.58
C HIS A 340 1.30 0.58 10.49
N SER A 341 0.17 0.07 10.00
CA SER A 341 -1.06 -0.07 10.78
C SER A 341 -1.02 -1.22 11.78
N HIS A 342 -0.28 -2.28 11.48
CA HIS A 342 -0.12 -3.47 12.32
C HIS A 342 1.13 -4.27 11.89
N ALA A 343 1.48 -5.29 12.66
CA ALA A 343 2.49 -6.30 12.31
C ALA A 343 1.88 -7.71 12.30
N SER A 344 2.53 -8.64 11.59
CA SER A 344 2.21 -10.06 11.67
C SER A 344 2.29 -10.56 13.13
N ASN A 345 1.40 -11.49 13.50
CA ASN A 345 1.49 -12.19 14.78
C ASN A 345 2.46 -13.40 14.74
N ASN A 346 3.22 -13.58 13.66
CA ASN A 346 4.25 -14.62 13.58
C ASN A 346 5.38 -14.36 14.60
N VAL A 347 5.45 -15.22 15.62
CA VAL A 347 6.41 -15.13 16.73
C VAL A 347 7.83 -15.55 16.32
N ILE A 348 7.95 -16.45 15.34
CA ILE A 348 9.25 -17.04 14.96
C ILE A 348 10.00 -16.10 14.03
N ASP A 349 9.31 -15.59 13.01
CA ASP A 349 9.92 -14.86 11.89
C ASP A 349 9.74 -13.34 11.97
N GLY A 350 8.88 -12.86 12.87
CA GLY A 350 8.43 -11.48 12.88
C GLY A 350 8.68 -10.75 14.20
N LEU A 351 8.38 -9.45 14.16
CA LEU A 351 8.52 -8.53 15.30
C LEU A 351 7.73 -8.98 16.54
N ASN A 352 6.66 -9.77 16.37
CA ASN A 352 5.90 -10.36 17.47
C ASN A 352 6.76 -11.22 18.41
N GLY A 353 7.88 -11.76 17.91
CA GLY A 353 8.80 -12.56 18.70
C GLY A 353 9.53 -11.82 19.81
N TYR A 354 9.50 -10.48 19.81
CA TYR A 354 10.07 -9.62 20.85
C TYR A 354 9.09 -9.34 22.00
N ASP A 355 7.82 -9.69 21.84
CA ASP A 355 6.85 -9.66 22.94
C ASP A 355 6.91 -10.99 23.72
N VAL A 356 7.42 -10.91 24.93
CA VAL A 356 7.54 -12.02 25.87
C VAL A 356 6.66 -11.82 27.11
N GLY A 357 5.65 -10.94 27.02
CA GLY A 357 4.72 -10.64 28.12
C GLY A 357 5.14 -9.47 29.00
N GLN A 358 6.09 -8.64 28.54
CA GLN A 358 6.45 -7.41 29.20
C GLN A 358 5.35 -6.34 29.11
N SER A 359 5.57 -5.24 29.81
CA SER A 359 4.74 -4.04 29.74
C SER A 359 4.69 -3.42 28.33
N ALA A 360 3.64 -2.65 28.03
CA ALA A 360 3.51 -1.98 26.74
C ALA A 360 4.58 -0.89 26.49
N HIS A 361 5.25 -0.36 27.53
CA HIS A 361 6.33 0.64 27.36
C HIS A 361 7.66 0.00 26.94
N GLU A 362 7.82 -1.31 27.16
CA GLU A 362 8.98 -2.13 26.80
C GLU A 362 8.73 -2.99 25.55
N SER A 363 7.64 -2.71 24.82
CA SER A 363 7.22 -3.49 23.66
C SER A 363 7.02 -2.59 22.44
N TYR A 364 7.13 -3.18 21.26
CA TYR A 364 6.70 -2.53 20.02
C TYR A 364 5.17 -2.33 19.97
N PHE A 365 4.43 -3.13 20.76
CA PHE A 365 2.99 -3.25 20.68
C PHE A 365 2.29 -2.83 21.97
N TYR A 366 1.02 -2.46 21.87
CA TYR A 366 0.16 -2.45 23.05
C TYR A 366 -0.04 -3.88 23.58
N THR A 367 -0.49 -3.99 24.83
CA THR A 367 -0.87 -5.25 25.49
C THR A 367 -2.39 -5.45 25.52
N GLY A 368 -2.84 -6.68 25.77
CA GLY A 368 -4.27 -7.02 25.85
C GLY A 368 -5.04 -6.77 24.54
N ASP A 369 -6.33 -6.44 24.66
CA ASP A 369 -7.21 -6.21 23.51
C ASP A 369 -6.73 -5.04 22.62
N LYS A 370 -6.13 -3.99 23.21
CA LYS A 370 -5.58 -2.85 22.45
C LYS A 370 -4.38 -3.26 21.58
N GLY A 371 -3.66 -4.32 21.97
CA GLY A 371 -2.50 -4.86 21.27
C GLY A 371 -2.80 -5.77 20.09
N TYR A 372 -4.08 -6.03 19.80
CA TYR A 372 -4.48 -7.07 18.86
C TYR A 372 -5.66 -6.65 17.96
N ASN A 373 -5.47 -6.75 16.64
CA ASN A 373 -6.56 -6.60 15.69
C ASN A 373 -7.22 -7.96 15.46
N LYS A 374 -8.43 -8.14 16.00
CA LYS A 374 -9.18 -9.42 15.93
C LYS A 374 -9.61 -9.80 14.51
N MET A 375 -9.86 -8.82 13.64
CA MET A 375 -10.29 -9.08 12.26
C MET A 375 -9.11 -9.48 11.37
N TRP A 376 -7.97 -8.85 11.56
CA TRP A 376 -6.77 -9.10 10.75
C TRP A 376 -5.81 -10.11 11.37
N ASN A 377 -6.05 -10.55 12.62
CA ASN A 377 -5.16 -11.49 13.30
C ASN A 377 -3.71 -10.95 13.43
N GLY A 378 -3.54 -9.66 13.74
CA GLY A 378 -2.25 -8.96 13.76
C GLY A 378 -2.02 -8.13 15.03
N ARG A 379 -0.76 -7.73 15.28
CA ARG A 379 -0.34 -6.94 16.45
C ARG A 379 -0.40 -5.44 16.17
N MET A 380 -0.87 -4.66 17.14
CA MET A 380 -1.03 -3.20 17.03
C MET A 380 0.12 -2.45 17.71
N PHE A 381 0.77 -1.56 16.97
CA PHE A 381 1.89 -0.76 17.46
C PHE A 381 1.48 0.18 18.59
N ASN A 382 2.37 0.35 19.57
CA ASN A 382 2.29 1.45 20.53
C ASN A 382 3.00 2.68 19.96
N TYR A 383 2.26 3.50 19.20
CA TYR A 383 2.79 4.69 18.51
C TYR A 383 3.33 5.78 19.46
N ALA A 384 3.03 5.72 20.77
CA ALA A 384 3.56 6.65 21.76
C ALA A 384 4.99 6.30 22.22
N ASN A 385 5.44 5.05 22.01
CA ASN A 385 6.77 4.63 22.45
C ASN A 385 7.87 5.24 21.60
N TRP A 386 8.92 5.74 22.25
CA TRP A 386 10.05 6.41 21.59
C TRP A 386 10.75 5.53 20.55
N GLU A 387 11.07 4.29 20.91
CA GLU A 387 11.74 3.36 19.99
C GLU A 387 10.81 2.84 18.89
N VAL A 388 9.48 2.87 19.09
CA VAL A 388 8.52 2.59 18.01
C VAL A 388 8.48 3.74 17.02
N LEU A 389 8.46 4.99 17.49
CA LEU A 389 8.59 6.17 16.63
C LEU A 389 9.92 6.11 15.86
N ARG A 390 11.03 5.79 16.52
CA ARG A 390 12.34 5.63 15.86
C ARG A 390 12.28 4.56 14.78
N PHE A 391 11.74 3.38 15.11
CA PHE A 391 11.62 2.26 14.20
C PHE A 391 10.82 2.63 12.95
N LEU A 392 9.60 3.14 13.11
CA LEU A 392 8.70 3.43 12.00
C LEU A 392 9.16 4.64 11.17
N LEU A 393 9.62 5.73 11.80
CA LEU A 393 10.13 6.90 11.07
C LEU A 393 11.44 6.58 10.33
N SER A 394 12.31 5.77 10.94
CA SER A 394 13.52 5.30 10.26
C SER A 394 13.23 4.32 9.14
N ASN A 395 12.12 3.57 9.23
CA ASN A 395 11.69 2.70 8.15
C ASN A 395 11.29 3.49 6.92
N LEU A 396 10.49 4.55 7.07
CA LEU A 396 10.15 5.46 5.98
C LEU A 396 11.40 6.05 5.32
N ARG A 397 12.34 6.55 6.14
CA ARG A 397 13.60 7.11 5.62
C ARG A 397 14.45 6.06 4.92
N TYR A 398 14.57 4.86 5.46
CA TYR A 398 15.31 3.75 4.86
C TYR A 398 14.83 3.46 3.43
N TRP A 399 13.51 3.35 3.24
CA TRP A 399 12.94 3.12 1.91
C TRP A 399 13.14 4.30 0.95
N MET A 400 13.09 5.55 1.43
CA MET A 400 13.37 6.73 0.61
C MET A 400 14.85 6.84 0.21
N ASP A 401 15.77 6.65 1.16
CA ASP A 401 17.20 6.88 0.94
C ASP A 401 17.88 5.71 0.22
N GLU A 402 17.62 4.46 0.64
CA GLU A 402 18.33 3.28 0.13
C GLU A 402 17.77 2.74 -1.19
N PHE A 403 16.47 2.97 -1.44
CA PHE A 403 15.77 2.44 -2.61
C PHE A 403 15.24 3.51 -3.55
N MET A 404 15.37 4.78 -3.20
CA MET A 404 14.97 5.91 -4.04
C MET A 404 13.46 6.01 -4.33
N PHE A 405 12.58 5.39 -3.53
CA PHE A 405 11.13 5.55 -3.69
C PHE A 405 10.71 7.04 -3.68
N ASP A 406 9.66 7.35 -4.45
CA ASP A 406 9.15 8.72 -4.68
C ASP A 406 8.01 9.10 -3.71
N GLY A 407 7.68 8.22 -2.78
CA GLY A 407 6.59 8.38 -1.83
C GLY A 407 5.97 7.04 -1.47
N PHE A 408 4.82 7.09 -0.81
CA PHE A 408 4.24 5.91 -0.16
C PHE A 408 2.73 5.88 -0.22
N ARG A 409 2.17 4.69 -0.06
CA ARG A 409 0.77 4.48 0.30
C ARG A 409 0.68 3.83 1.66
N PHE A 410 0.13 4.55 2.63
CA PHE A 410 -0.10 4.03 3.98
C PHE A 410 -1.35 3.16 3.97
N VAL A 411 -1.16 1.87 4.27
CA VAL A 411 -2.23 0.87 4.25
C VAL A 411 -2.86 0.75 5.64
N GLY A 412 -4.20 0.74 5.67
CA GLY A 412 -4.95 0.53 6.91
C GLY A 412 -5.00 1.78 7.79
N VAL A 413 -5.01 2.98 7.21
CA VAL A 413 -5.05 4.25 7.95
C VAL A 413 -6.31 4.34 8.82
N THR A 414 -7.46 3.84 8.36
CA THR A 414 -8.66 3.76 9.21
C THR A 414 -8.43 2.97 10.50
N SER A 415 -7.67 1.87 10.44
CA SER A 415 -7.34 1.08 11.63
C SER A 415 -6.42 1.85 12.58
N MET A 416 -5.53 2.66 12.05
CA MET A 416 -4.65 3.53 12.84
C MET A 416 -5.42 4.66 13.52
N LEU A 417 -6.35 5.30 12.80
CA LEU A 417 -7.07 6.50 13.24
C LEU A 417 -7.99 6.26 14.44
N TYR A 418 -8.50 5.04 14.64
CA TYR A 418 -9.54 4.77 15.62
C TYR A 418 -9.18 3.60 16.54
N ASN A 419 -9.48 3.73 17.82
CA ASN A 419 -9.29 2.65 18.80
C ASN A 419 -10.14 1.40 18.49
N HIS A 420 -11.30 1.58 17.85
CA HIS A 420 -12.15 0.50 17.34
C HIS A 420 -11.72 -0.02 15.95
N ASN A 421 -10.64 0.51 15.38
CA ASN A 421 -10.07 0.15 14.08
C ASN A 421 -11.00 0.32 12.86
N GLY A 422 -12.10 1.07 13.02
CA GLY A 422 -13.20 1.15 12.03
C GLY A 422 -14.01 -0.15 11.85
N ILE A 423 -13.78 -1.17 12.68
CA ILE A 423 -14.50 -2.46 12.58
C ILE A 423 -15.91 -2.29 13.12
N ASN A 424 -16.91 -2.79 12.40
CA ASN A 424 -18.34 -2.68 12.73
C ASN A 424 -18.84 -1.24 12.90
N MET A 425 -18.23 -0.30 12.17
CA MET A 425 -18.58 1.11 12.25
C MET A 425 -19.12 1.61 10.91
N SER A 426 -20.13 2.46 10.99
CA SER A 426 -20.69 3.18 9.85
C SER A 426 -20.35 4.65 10.00
N PHE A 427 -19.65 5.20 9.01
CA PHE A 427 -19.28 6.61 8.99
C PHE A 427 -20.28 7.38 8.14
N ASN A 428 -21.19 8.11 8.79
CA ASN A 428 -22.34 8.71 8.11
C ASN A 428 -22.10 10.19 7.74
N GLY A 429 -20.86 10.68 7.87
CA GLY A 429 -20.51 12.08 7.67
C GLY A 429 -20.80 12.98 8.88
N ASN A 430 -21.24 12.43 10.02
CA ASN A 430 -21.32 13.16 11.28
C ASN A 430 -19.92 13.29 11.88
N TYR A 431 -19.49 14.51 12.22
CA TYR A 431 -18.09 14.75 12.62
C TYR A 431 -17.72 14.11 13.95
N LYS A 432 -18.73 13.82 14.78
CA LYS A 432 -18.57 13.07 16.02
C LYS A 432 -18.13 11.62 15.80
N ASP A 433 -18.40 11.06 14.61
CA ASP A 433 -17.95 9.71 14.25
C ASP A 433 -16.45 9.69 13.91
N TYR A 434 -15.85 10.85 13.62
CA TYR A 434 -14.45 10.99 13.24
C TYR A 434 -13.58 11.55 14.36
N ILE A 435 -14.14 12.45 15.17
CA ILE A 435 -13.40 13.28 16.11
C ILE A 435 -13.98 13.10 17.51
N GLY A 436 -13.22 12.46 18.38
CA GLY A 436 -13.64 12.21 19.76
C GLY A 436 -12.64 11.35 20.54
N LEU A 437 -13.13 10.70 21.60
CA LEU A 437 -12.32 9.82 22.45
C LEU A 437 -11.93 8.51 21.75
N ASP A 438 -12.68 8.11 20.73
CA ASP A 438 -12.37 6.94 19.92
C ASP A 438 -11.23 7.17 18.92
N THR A 439 -10.89 8.44 18.67
CA THR A 439 -9.73 8.81 17.84
C THR A 439 -8.43 8.45 18.56
N ASN A 440 -7.56 7.71 17.88
CA ASN A 440 -6.25 7.32 18.39
C ASN A 440 -5.23 8.43 18.12
N VAL A 441 -5.09 9.35 19.07
CA VAL A 441 -4.20 10.51 18.96
C VAL A 441 -2.73 10.11 18.82
N ASP A 442 -2.29 9.00 19.42
CA ASP A 442 -0.89 8.58 19.30
C ASP A 442 -0.54 8.18 17.86
N ALA A 443 -1.43 7.46 17.17
CA ALA A 443 -1.28 7.15 15.76
C ALA A 443 -1.38 8.40 14.87
N PHE A 444 -2.25 9.34 15.25
CA PHE A 444 -2.38 10.63 14.58
C PHE A 444 -1.07 11.42 14.61
N VAL A 445 -0.47 11.56 15.79
CA VAL A 445 0.83 12.24 15.98
C VAL A 445 1.93 11.54 15.20
N TYR A 446 1.97 10.20 15.20
CA TYR A 446 2.91 9.45 14.37
C TYR A 446 2.77 9.79 12.88
N MET A 447 1.55 9.81 12.34
CA MET A 447 1.31 10.14 10.92
C MET A 447 1.66 11.59 10.59
N MET A 448 1.41 12.54 11.50
CA MET A 448 1.84 13.93 11.33
C MET A 448 3.37 14.05 11.30
N LEU A 449 4.09 13.35 12.20
CA LEU A 449 5.55 13.29 12.19
C LEU A 449 6.08 12.64 10.91
N ALA A 450 5.45 11.54 10.48
CA ALA A 450 5.80 10.83 9.26
C ALA A 450 5.66 11.74 8.02
N ASN A 451 4.50 12.37 7.83
CA ASN A 451 4.28 13.26 6.68
C ASN A 451 5.19 14.49 6.72
N HIS A 452 5.39 15.10 7.90
CA HIS A 452 6.34 16.20 8.05
C HIS A 452 7.76 15.76 7.65
N LEU A 453 8.22 14.59 8.12
CA LEU A 453 9.53 14.04 7.75
C LEU A 453 9.66 13.79 6.24
N MET A 454 8.71 13.07 5.64
CA MET A 454 8.77 12.69 4.23
C MET A 454 8.79 13.92 3.31
N HIS A 455 7.94 14.91 3.56
CA HIS A 455 7.92 16.16 2.78
C HIS A 455 9.11 17.07 3.08
N LYS A 456 9.75 16.94 4.25
CA LYS A 456 11.00 17.65 4.55
C LYS A 456 12.19 17.04 3.79
N LEU A 457 12.29 15.71 3.76
CA LEU A 457 13.35 14.98 3.04
C LEU A 457 13.19 15.11 1.52
N PHE A 458 11.96 14.97 1.03
CA PHE A 458 11.63 15.08 -0.39
C PHE A 458 10.32 15.85 -0.57
N PRO A 459 10.37 17.18 -0.80
CA PRO A 459 9.17 18.02 -0.94
C PRO A 459 8.23 17.59 -2.08
N GLU A 460 8.77 16.91 -3.09
CA GLU A 460 8.00 16.38 -4.19
C GLU A 460 7.38 15.01 -3.92
N ALA A 461 7.55 14.43 -2.72
CA ALA A 461 6.95 13.15 -2.37
C ALA A 461 5.43 13.13 -2.62
N ILE A 462 4.91 11.93 -2.89
CA ILE A 462 3.47 11.66 -2.96
C ILE A 462 3.13 10.66 -1.86
N VAL A 463 2.36 11.08 -0.86
CA VAL A 463 1.91 10.20 0.23
C VAL A 463 0.40 9.99 0.16
N VAL A 464 -0.01 8.73 0.04
CA VAL A 464 -1.41 8.33 -0.14
C VAL A 464 -1.92 7.64 1.13
N ALA A 465 -3.11 8.01 1.59
CA ALA A 465 -3.81 7.31 2.67
C ALA A 465 -4.87 6.33 2.14
N VAL A 466 -4.83 5.09 2.64
CA VAL A 466 -5.92 4.12 2.48
C VAL A 466 -6.84 4.23 3.69
N ASP A 467 -7.81 5.14 3.60
CA ASP A 467 -8.83 5.40 4.62
C ASP A 467 -10.25 5.28 4.03
N VAL A 468 -11.03 4.35 4.58
CA VAL A 468 -12.44 4.14 4.23
C VAL A 468 -13.39 5.04 5.03
N SER A 469 -12.97 5.57 6.18
CA SER A 469 -13.87 6.31 7.08
C SER A 469 -14.39 7.61 6.46
N GLY A 470 -13.53 8.34 5.75
CA GLY A 470 -13.87 9.69 5.30
C GLY A 470 -13.33 10.79 6.21
N MET A 471 -12.32 10.50 7.05
CA MET A 471 -11.80 11.45 8.03
C MET A 471 -11.50 12.83 7.39
N PRO A 472 -12.11 13.93 7.90
CA PRO A 472 -11.76 15.28 7.50
C PRO A 472 -10.30 15.62 7.81
N VAL A 473 -9.72 16.55 7.05
CA VAL A 473 -8.34 17.06 7.25
C VAL A 473 -7.22 16.04 7.04
N LEU A 474 -7.55 14.83 6.56
CA LEU A 474 -6.59 13.77 6.30
C LEU A 474 -5.53 14.20 5.26
N CYS A 475 -5.98 14.86 4.19
CA CYS A 475 -5.12 15.28 3.08
C CYS A 475 -4.72 16.76 3.13
N TRP A 476 -4.60 17.32 4.34
CA TRP A 476 -4.22 18.71 4.56
C TRP A 476 -2.82 18.82 5.18
N PRO A 477 -2.06 19.89 4.93
CA PRO A 477 -0.72 20.05 5.49
C PRO A 477 -0.71 20.00 7.02
N VAL A 478 0.34 19.40 7.58
CA VAL A 478 0.54 19.30 9.04
C VAL A 478 0.57 20.68 9.70
N ASP A 479 1.26 21.63 9.08
CA ASP A 479 1.40 23.01 9.59
C ASP A 479 0.06 23.79 9.58
N GLU A 480 -0.95 23.29 8.87
CA GLU A 480 -2.29 23.87 8.81
C GLU A 480 -3.29 23.15 9.76
N GLY A 481 -2.86 22.09 10.46
CA GLY A 481 -3.69 21.28 11.36
C GLY A 481 -4.19 19.95 10.78
N GLY A 482 -3.71 19.55 9.59
CA GLY A 482 -4.05 18.28 8.96
C GLY A 482 -3.09 17.12 9.29
N LEU A 483 -3.36 15.94 8.71
CA LEU A 483 -2.46 14.77 8.85
C LEU A 483 -1.28 14.77 7.89
N GLY A 484 -1.33 15.55 6.81
CA GLY A 484 -0.23 15.75 5.87
C GLY A 484 -0.21 14.86 4.63
N PHE A 485 -1.21 14.01 4.41
CA PHE A 485 -1.26 13.18 3.19
C PHE A 485 -1.53 14.04 1.94
N ASP A 486 -1.03 13.63 0.77
CA ASP A 486 -1.32 14.30 -0.50
C ASP A 486 -2.64 13.87 -1.11
N TYR A 487 -2.97 12.59 -0.98
CA TYR A 487 -4.16 11.96 -1.58
C TYR A 487 -4.77 10.94 -0.64
N ARG A 488 -6.06 10.67 -0.82
CA ARG A 488 -6.76 9.51 -0.27
C ARG A 488 -7.40 8.68 -1.37
N GLN A 489 -7.59 7.39 -1.12
CA GLN A 489 -8.30 6.52 -2.05
C GLN A 489 -9.83 6.70 -1.97
N ALA A 490 -10.50 6.78 -3.12
CA ALA A 490 -11.95 6.85 -3.23
C ALA A 490 -12.59 5.45 -3.14
N MET A 491 -12.53 4.86 -1.95
CA MET A 491 -12.83 3.43 -1.74
C MET A 491 -14.30 3.04 -2.00
N THR A 492 -15.23 3.99 -1.99
CA THR A 492 -16.67 3.73 -2.21
C THR A 492 -17.04 3.54 -3.69
N ILE A 493 -16.18 3.96 -4.63
CA ILE A 493 -16.46 3.87 -6.08
C ILE A 493 -16.54 2.41 -6.53
N PRO A 494 -15.57 1.53 -6.21
CA PRO A 494 -15.67 0.12 -6.58
C PRO A 494 -16.91 -0.60 -6.05
N ASP A 495 -17.35 -0.31 -4.81
CA ASP A 495 -18.54 -0.96 -4.23
C ASP A 495 -19.81 -0.63 -5.03
N ARG A 496 -19.91 0.60 -5.54
CA ARG A 496 -21.04 1.00 -6.39
C ARG A 496 -21.09 0.18 -7.67
N TRP A 497 -19.94 -0.02 -8.32
CA TRP A 497 -19.89 -0.76 -9.56
C TRP A 497 -20.19 -2.25 -9.35
N ILE A 498 -19.69 -2.84 -8.26
CA ILE A 498 -20.05 -4.22 -7.91
C ILE A 498 -21.56 -4.37 -7.67
N ASP A 499 -22.15 -3.52 -6.83
CA ASP A 499 -23.61 -3.58 -6.55
C ASP A 499 -24.43 -3.51 -7.85
N TYR A 500 -23.98 -2.68 -8.79
CA TYR A 500 -24.65 -2.50 -10.06
C TYR A 500 -24.50 -3.71 -10.98
N LEU A 501 -23.32 -4.34 -11.00
CA LEU A 501 -23.06 -5.50 -11.85
C LEU A 501 -23.66 -6.79 -11.29
N GLU A 502 -23.68 -6.96 -9.97
CA GLU A 502 -24.18 -8.19 -9.32
C GLU A 502 -25.69 -8.16 -9.08
N ASN A 503 -26.25 -7.00 -8.69
CA ASN A 503 -27.59 -6.95 -8.10
C ASN A 503 -28.62 -6.17 -8.94
N LYS A 504 -28.22 -5.53 -10.04
CA LYS A 504 -29.11 -4.62 -10.81
C LYS A 504 -29.02 -4.83 -12.31
N GLY A 505 -30.17 -4.94 -12.98
CA GLY A 505 -30.22 -4.90 -14.43
C GLY A 505 -29.87 -3.50 -14.97
N ASP A 506 -29.32 -3.42 -16.18
CA ASP A 506 -28.84 -2.17 -16.80
C ASP A 506 -29.90 -1.05 -16.80
N GLN A 507 -31.18 -1.39 -16.98
CA GLN A 507 -32.28 -0.41 -17.01
C GLN A 507 -32.57 0.20 -15.63
N GLN A 508 -32.06 -0.41 -14.56
CA GLN A 508 -32.21 0.06 -13.18
C GLN A 508 -31.04 0.96 -12.74
N TRP A 509 -30.02 1.12 -13.57
CA TRP A 509 -28.85 1.93 -13.24
C TRP A 509 -29.21 3.42 -13.21
N SER A 510 -28.94 4.07 -12.08
CA SER A 510 -29.24 5.48 -11.88
C SER A 510 -28.01 6.34 -12.17
N MET A 511 -28.08 7.16 -13.22
CA MET A 511 -26.99 8.09 -13.57
C MET A 511 -26.73 9.12 -12.47
N SER A 512 -27.77 9.57 -11.75
CA SER A 512 -27.59 10.49 -10.62
C SER A 512 -26.92 9.81 -9.42
N SER A 513 -27.18 8.52 -9.21
CA SER A 513 -26.51 7.75 -8.17
C SER A 513 -25.03 7.52 -8.49
N VAL A 514 -24.69 7.21 -9.74
CA VAL A 514 -23.30 7.09 -10.19
C VAL A 514 -22.58 8.44 -10.09
N ILE A 515 -23.06 9.47 -10.78
CA ILE A 515 -22.37 10.76 -10.87
C ILE A 515 -22.42 11.49 -9.53
N SER A 516 -23.62 11.88 -9.09
CA SER A 516 -23.78 12.82 -7.97
C SER A 516 -23.46 12.19 -6.61
N GLN A 517 -23.88 10.94 -6.38
CA GLN A 517 -23.79 10.32 -5.05
C GLN A 517 -22.49 9.54 -4.82
N THR A 518 -21.84 9.07 -5.88
CA THR A 518 -20.65 8.22 -5.76
C THR A 518 -19.40 8.90 -6.31
N LEU A 519 -19.36 9.27 -7.61
CA LEU A 519 -18.13 9.79 -8.21
C LEU A 519 -17.77 11.20 -7.73
N THR A 520 -18.76 12.09 -7.57
CA THR A 520 -18.52 13.49 -7.18
C THR A 520 -18.77 13.78 -5.69
N ASN A 521 -19.21 12.80 -4.91
CA ASN A 521 -19.48 12.98 -3.48
C ASN A 521 -18.18 12.88 -2.67
N ARG A 522 -17.41 13.96 -2.69
CA ARG A 522 -16.10 14.06 -2.05
C ARG A 522 -15.85 15.45 -1.48
N ARG A 523 -14.84 15.55 -0.61
CA ARG A 523 -14.37 16.82 -0.06
C ARG A 523 -13.48 17.50 -1.09
N TYR A 524 -14.01 18.43 -1.87
CA TYR A 524 -13.28 19.12 -2.96
C TYR A 524 -11.93 19.75 -2.59
N PRO A 525 -11.72 20.24 -1.34
CA PRO A 525 -10.39 20.71 -0.95
C PRO A 525 -9.33 19.62 -0.77
N GLU A 526 -9.73 18.36 -0.62
CA GLU A 526 -8.84 17.21 -0.49
C GLU A 526 -8.74 16.47 -1.84
N LYS A 527 -7.57 15.91 -2.14
CA LYS A 527 -7.35 15.21 -3.42
C LYS A 527 -7.65 13.71 -3.28
N PHE A 528 -8.31 13.16 -4.29
CA PHE A 528 -8.73 11.75 -4.32
C PHE A 528 -8.08 10.97 -5.46
N ILE A 529 -7.70 9.73 -5.18
CA ILE A 529 -7.35 8.73 -6.20
C ILE A 529 -8.59 7.87 -6.47
N ALA A 530 -9.11 7.96 -7.68
CA ALA A 530 -10.26 7.19 -8.14
C ALA A 530 -9.83 5.92 -8.88
N TYR A 531 -10.63 4.86 -8.73
CA TYR A 531 -10.39 3.57 -9.35
C TYR A 531 -11.71 2.79 -9.40
N ALA A 532 -11.91 2.02 -10.48
CA ALA A 532 -13.18 1.37 -10.77
C ALA A 532 -13.33 0.02 -10.05
N GLU A 533 -12.23 -0.65 -9.76
CA GLU A 533 -12.18 -1.98 -9.15
C GLU A 533 -10.93 -2.10 -8.26
N ARG A 534 -11.04 -2.86 -7.16
CA ARG A 534 -9.98 -3.02 -6.16
C ARG A 534 -9.09 -4.20 -6.51
N GLN A 535 -7.85 -4.23 -6.01
CA GLN A 535 -7.02 -5.42 -6.09
C GLN A 535 -7.68 -6.65 -5.43
N ASN A 536 -8.46 -6.46 -4.36
CA ASN A 536 -9.18 -7.56 -3.71
C ASN A 536 -10.18 -8.26 -4.63
N HIS A 537 -10.73 -7.60 -5.66
CA HIS A 537 -11.62 -8.27 -6.64
C HIS A 537 -10.86 -9.16 -7.61
N SER A 538 -9.56 -8.93 -7.76
CA SER A 538 -8.67 -9.75 -8.57
C SER A 538 -7.97 -10.83 -7.73
N ILE A 539 -8.13 -10.82 -6.40
CA ILE A 539 -7.23 -11.53 -5.46
C ILE A 539 -7.93 -12.27 -4.31
N ILE A 540 -9.11 -11.83 -3.84
CA ILE A 540 -9.78 -12.42 -2.66
C ILE A 540 -11.27 -12.62 -2.96
N GLY A 541 -11.65 -13.85 -3.31
CA GLY A 541 -13.01 -14.41 -3.24
C GLY A 541 -14.10 -13.71 -4.03
N SER A 542 -13.75 -12.69 -4.81
CA SER A 542 -14.65 -11.87 -5.60
C SER A 542 -14.30 -11.99 -7.08
N LYS A 543 -15.27 -11.66 -7.93
CA LYS A 543 -15.12 -11.67 -9.38
C LYS A 543 -14.55 -10.33 -9.85
N THR A 544 -13.62 -10.37 -10.80
CA THR A 544 -13.18 -9.16 -11.52
C THR A 544 -14.35 -8.48 -12.25
N MET A 545 -14.25 -7.18 -12.56
CA MET A 545 -15.30 -6.50 -13.35
C MET A 545 -15.52 -7.16 -14.70
N ALA A 546 -14.43 -7.59 -15.36
CA ALA A 546 -14.47 -8.33 -16.62
C ALA A 546 -15.27 -9.63 -16.47
N PHE A 547 -15.01 -10.40 -15.42
CA PHE A 547 -15.71 -11.64 -15.16
C PHE A 547 -17.19 -11.43 -14.78
N LEU A 548 -17.53 -10.38 -14.02
CA LEU A 548 -18.93 -10.01 -13.73
C LEU A 548 -19.71 -9.63 -14.99
N LEU A 549 -19.03 -9.08 -16.01
CA LEU A 549 -19.67 -8.66 -17.25
C LEU A 549 -19.85 -9.79 -18.28
N MET A 550 -18.88 -10.71 -18.36
CA MET A 550 -18.81 -11.74 -19.42
C MET A 550 -19.11 -13.15 -18.92
N GLU A 551 -18.93 -13.40 -17.63
CA GLU A 551 -18.93 -14.74 -17.04
C GLU A 551 -18.09 -15.73 -17.89
N TRP A 552 -18.61 -16.93 -18.14
CA TRP A 552 -17.92 -17.98 -18.88
C TRP A 552 -17.71 -17.69 -20.36
N GLU A 553 -18.41 -16.70 -20.95
CA GLU A 553 -18.14 -16.29 -22.32
C GLU A 553 -16.75 -15.68 -22.48
N THR A 554 -16.08 -15.26 -21.40
CA THR A 554 -14.70 -14.76 -21.46
C THR A 554 -13.71 -15.77 -22.04
N TYR A 555 -13.96 -17.08 -21.90
CA TYR A 555 -13.02 -18.12 -22.33
C TYR A 555 -13.19 -18.55 -23.79
N SER A 556 -14.37 -18.36 -24.36
CA SER A 556 -14.70 -18.76 -25.73
C SER A 556 -15.04 -17.60 -26.66
N GLY A 557 -15.41 -16.44 -26.11
CA GLY A 557 -15.94 -15.30 -26.85
C GLY A 557 -14.94 -14.16 -27.09
N MET A 558 -13.70 -14.28 -26.64
CA MET A 558 -12.66 -13.23 -26.81
C MET A 558 -11.82 -13.39 -28.09
N SER A 559 -12.16 -14.35 -28.95
CA SER A 559 -11.48 -14.58 -30.23
C SER A 559 -11.83 -13.47 -31.22
N ALA A 560 -10.82 -12.76 -31.73
CA ALA A 560 -11.02 -11.76 -32.79
C ALA A 560 -11.37 -12.37 -34.17
N MET A 561 -11.34 -13.71 -34.29
CA MET A 561 -11.67 -14.42 -35.53
C MET A 561 -13.17 -14.64 -35.71
N ASP A 562 -13.92 -14.54 -34.62
CA ASP A 562 -15.36 -14.77 -34.57
C ASP A 562 -16.08 -13.44 -34.27
N PRO A 563 -17.32 -13.23 -34.74
CA PRO A 563 -18.10 -12.06 -34.35
C PRO A 563 -18.39 -12.08 -32.84
N ASP A 564 -18.23 -10.92 -32.20
CA ASP A 564 -18.56 -10.77 -30.77
C ASP A 564 -20.02 -11.15 -30.50
N SER A 565 -20.24 -11.91 -29.43
CA SER A 565 -21.59 -12.12 -28.91
C SER A 565 -22.12 -10.79 -28.33
N PRO A 566 -23.45 -10.62 -28.21
CA PRO A 566 -24.02 -9.45 -27.53
C PRO A 566 -23.52 -9.26 -26.10
N THR A 567 -23.15 -10.36 -25.40
CA THR A 567 -22.58 -10.32 -24.05
C THR A 567 -21.18 -9.71 -24.07
N ILE A 568 -20.32 -10.15 -25.01
CA ILE A 568 -18.94 -9.67 -25.15
C ILE A 568 -18.92 -8.21 -25.60
N ASP A 569 -19.73 -7.84 -26.60
CA ASP A 569 -19.82 -6.44 -27.06
C ASP A 569 -20.28 -5.50 -25.93
N ARG A 570 -21.32 -5.90 -25.17
CA ARG A 570 -21.76 -5.19 -23.97
C ARG A 570 -20.64 -5.05 -22.95
N ALA A 571 -19.92 -6.13 -22.65
CA ALA A 571 -18.87 -6.13 -21.64
C ALA A 571 -17.71 -5.21 -22.00
N ILE A 572 -17.21 -5.28 -23.24
CA ILE A 572 -16.14 -4.42 -23.75
C ILE A 572 -16.57 -2.96 -23.69
N ALA A 573 -17.80 -2.64 -24.12
CA ALA A 573 -18.32 -1.29 -24.06
C ALA A 573 -18.43 -0.77 -22.62
N LEU A 574 -19.07 -1.52 -21.72
CA LEU A 574 -19.29 -1.10 -20.33
C LEU A 574 -17.98 -0.98 -19.55
N GLN A 575 -17.02 -1.88 -19.73
CA GLN A 575 -15.74 -1.80 -19.04
C GLN A 575 -14.98 -0.51 -19.43
N LYS A 576 -14.93 -0.17 -20.72
CA LYS A 576 -14.38 1.11 -21.17
C LYS A 576 -15.13 2.31 -20.58
N MET A 577 -16.46 2.29 -20.59
CA MET A 577 -17.29 3.38 -20.06
C MET A 577 -17.10 3.58 -18.55
N ILE A 578 -17.11 2.50 -17.77
CA ILE A 578 -16.97 2.52 -16.31
C ILE A 578 -15.59 3.04 -15.91
N HIS A 579 -14.53 2.57 -16.57
CA HIS A 579 -13.18 3.05 -16.28
C HIS A 579 -13.01 4.52 -16.64
N PHE A 580 -13.51 4.92 -17.82
CA PHE A 580 -13.38 6.30 -18.27
C PHE A 580 -14.19 7.28 -17.42
N ILE A 581 -15.44 6.96 -17.08
CA ILE A 581 -16.26 7.83 -16.24
C ILE A 581 -15.70 7.94 -14.82
N THR A 582 -15.13 6.85 -14.30
CA THR A 582 -14.46 6.85 -12.99
C THR A 582 -13.19 7.72 -13.02
N MET A 583 -12.39 7.63 -14.08
CA MET A 583 -11.21 8.48 -14.27
C MET A 583 -11.58 9.95 -14.42
N ALA A 584 -12.64 10.26 -15.17
CA ALA A 584 -13.03 11.63 -15.50
C ALA A 584 -13.72 12.36 -14.32
N PHE A 585 -14.56 11.65 -13.54
CA PHE A 585 -15.37 12.27 -12.50
C PHE A 585 -15.00 11.87 -11.08
N GLY A 586 -14.31 10.75 -10.88
CA GLY A 586 -14.15 10.13 -9.56
C GLY A 586 -13.13 10.80 -8.64
N GLY A 587 -12.17 11.57 -9.17
CA GLY A 587 -11.10 12.13 -8.35
C GLY A 587 -10.17 13.08 -9.09
N ASP A 588 -8.99 13.29 -8.49
CA ASP A 588 -7.91 14.17 -8.94
C ASP A 588 -6.71 13.36 -9.47
N SER A 589 -6.84 12.04 -9.45
CA SER A 589 -5.85 11.04 -9.84
C SER A 589 -6.59 9.74 -10.17
N TYR A 590 -5.98 8.89 -10.99
CA TYR A 590 -6.55 7.58 -11.34
C TYR A 590 -5.61 6.45 -10.98
N LEU A 591 -6.17 5.34 -10.51
CA LEU A 591 -5.45 4.11 -10.21
C LEU A 591 -6.08 2.93 -10.95
N LYS A 592 -5.24 2.01 -11.40
CA LYS A 592 -5.66 0.73 -11.96
C LYS A 592 -4.74 -0.39 -11.50
N PHE A 593 -5.31 -1.49 -11.03
CA PHE A 593 -4.57 -2.69 -10.66
C PHE A 593 -4.18 -3.48 -11.90
N MET A 594 -3.01 -4.11 -11.86
CA MET A 594 -2.44 -4.85 -12.97
C MET A 594 -3.36 -5.92 -13.56
N GLY A 595 -3.41 -5.99 -14.88
CA GLY A 595 -4.21 -6.93 -15.65
C GLY A 595 -5.64 -6.46 -15.94
N ASN A 596 -6.17 -5.56 -15.12
CA ASN A 596 -7.51 -5.03 -15.33
C ASN A 596 -7.57 -4.10 -16.57
N GLU A 597 -6.43 -3.65 -17.09
CA GLU A 597 -6.30 -2.79 -18.27
C GLU A 597 -6.70 -3.45 -19.57
N TYR A 598 -6.62 -4.78 -19.63
CA TYR A 598 -7.00 -5.57 -20.79
C TYR A 598 -8.11 -6.59 -20.47
N MET A 599 -8.94 -6.32 -19.46
CA MET A 599 -10.08 -7.18 -19.10
C MET A 599 -9.67 -8.57 -18.60
N ASN A 600 -8.62 -8.67 -17.78
CA ASN A 600 -8.30 -9.96 -17.14
C ASN A 600 -9.53 -10.46 -16.35
N ALA A 601 -10.08 -11.59 -16.78
CA ALA A 601 -11.29 -12.17 -16.22
C ALA A 601 -10.94 -13.33 -15.29
N PHE A 602 -11.13 -13.12 -14.00
CA PHE A 602 -10.81 -14.10 -12.94
C PHE A 602 -12.04 -14.40 -12.06
N ASP A 603 -12.25 -15.68 -11.71
CA ASP A 603 -13.20 -16.17 -10.69
C ASP A 603 -12.53 -17.15 -9.72
N GLN A 604 -12.31 -16.74 -8.47
CA GLN A 604 -11.73 -17.60 -7.42
C GLN A 604 -12.66 -18.73 -6.95
N ALA A 605 -13.97 -18.69 -7.20
CA ALA A 605 -14.88 -19.72 -6.69
C ALA A 605 -14.68 -21.10 -7.35
N VAL A 606 -14.03 -21.14 -8.51
CA VAL A 606 -13.76 -22.38 -9.27
C VAL A 606 -12.33 -22.90 -9.07
N ASP A 607 -11.39 -22.03 -8.71
CA ASP A 607 -10.01 -22.42 -8.38
C ASP A 607 -9.88 -22.66 -6.85
N THR A 608 -10.21 -23.88 -6.43
CA THR A 608 -10.21 -24.28 -5.02
C THR A 608 -8.86 -24.07 -4.33
N PRO A 609 -8.81 -23.62 -3.05
CA PRO A 609 -7.58 -23.38 -2.29
C PRO A 609 -6.76 -24.64 -1.90
N SER A 610 -7.11 -25.82 -2.42
CA SER A 610 -6.51 -27.09 -2.00
C SER A 610 -5.23 -27.47 -2.75
N ASP A 611 -4.93 -26.82 -3.87
CA ASP A 611 -3.66 -27.00 -4.56
C ASP A 611 -2.70 -25.88 -4.15
N LYS A 612 -1.66 -26.29 -3.42
CA LYS A 612 -0.58 -25.41 -2.97
C LYS A 612 0.03 -24.70 -4.18
N CYS A 613 -0.08 -23.38 -4.22
CA CYS A 613 0.39 -22.44 -5.26
C CYS A 613 -0.40 -22.39 -6.58
N SER A 614 -1.70 -22.10 -6.54
CA SER A 614 -2.44 -21.59 -7.70
C SER A 614 -2.61 -20.06 -7.64
N PHE A 615 -1.54 -19.32 -7.94
CA PHE A 615 -1.64 -17.90 -8.31
C PHE A 615 -1.58 -17.81 -9.85
N LEU A 616 -2.74 -17.87 -10.50
CA LEU A 616 -2.89 -18.02 -11.95
C LEU A 616 -2.89 -16.67 -12.71
N SER A 617 -2.05 -16.66 -13.75
CA SER A 617 -2.29 -16.25 -15.15
C SER A 617 -2.55 -14.78 -15.55
N SER A 618 -2.03 -13.77 -14.84
CA SER A 618 -2.12 -12.37 -15.32
C SER A 618 -0.92 -11.86 -16.14
N SER A 619 -0.27 -12.67 -16.98
CA SER A 619 0.79 -12.15 -17.87
C SER A 619 1.09 -12.95 -19.14
N ASN A 620 0.19 -13.83 -19.59
CA ASN A 620 0.38 -14.55 -20.85
C ASN A 620 0.00 -13.75 -22.11
N GLN A 621 -0.31 -12.45 -22.00
CA GLN A 621 -0.84 -11.69 -23.14
C GLN A 621 -0.04 -10.42 -23.53
N THR A 622 0.95 -9.98 -22.74
CA THR A 622 1.69 -8.75 -23.05
C THR A 622 3.09 -8.96 -23.64
N ALA A 623 3.71 -10.15 -23.50
CA ALA A 623 5.06 -10.39 -23.99
C ALA A 623 5.15 -11.24 -25.28
N SER A 624 4.13 -12.04 -25.60
CA SER A 624 4.16 -12.92 -26.79
C SER A 624 3.91 -12.17 -28.10
N HIS A 625 3.30 -10.98 -28.07
CA HIS A 625 2.95 -10.24 -29.29
C HIS A 625 3.99 -9.20 -29.76
N MET A 626 5.12 -9.02 -29.06
CA MET A 626 6.16 -8.06 -29.47
C MET A 626 7.46 -8.70 -30.00
N ASN A 627 7.53 -10.04 -30.10
CA ASN A 627 8.75 -10.74 -30.57
C ASN A 627 8.55 -11.61 -31.82
N GLU A 628 7.40 -11.53 -32.50
CA GLU A 628 7.13 -12.30 -33.74
C GLU A 628 7.28 -11.51 -35.05
N GLU A 629 7.70 -10.23 -35.04
CA GLU A 629 7.92 -9.45 -36.28
C GLU A 629 9.38 -9.41 -36.80
N GLU A 630 10.29 -10.25 -36.30
CA GLU A 630 11.69 -10.29 -36.80
C GLU A 630 12.19 -11.68 -37.23
N LYS A 631 11.30 -12.53 -37.78
CA LYS A 631 11.73 -13.73 -38.52
C LYS A 631 10.86 -13.97 -39.76
N ASP A 632 11.19 -13.25 -40.83
CA ASP A 632 11.10 -13.72 -42.22
C ASP A 632 12.51 -13.83 -42.80
#